data_AF-S8DIW5-F1
#
_entry.id   AF-S8DIW5-F1
#
_cell.length_a   1.000
_cell.length_b   1.000
_cell.length_c   1.000
_cell.angle_alpha   90.00
_cell.angle_beta   90.00
_cell.angle_gamma   90.00
#
_symmetry.space_group_name_H-M   'P 1'
#
loop_
_entity.id
_entity.type
_entity.pdbx_description
1 polymer ?
#
loop_
_entity_poly.entity_id
_entity_poly.type
_entity_poly.pdbx_seq_one_letter_code
_entity_poly.pdbx_strand_id
1 'polypeptide(L)'
;NSFQVLHFSWYNRHATKGTAVPSNVHPLMIGKEDGSRMNYTQLTPYQARDFRQHEDVYAAIERSFTGLFEWVEEELQKYLPLEVTVLSASIEELPGKQRPLVAPFSNLVVNLNVATKAHRDVMDKEFCLVLAIGDFDEGDLCLHEPGLVLGLRNGDLAVFRSANITHFNRHF
;
A
#
# COMPACT_ATOMS: atom_id res chain seq x y z
N ASN A 1 -7.87 -3.84 20.51
CA ASN A 1 -8.77 -4.04 19.38
C ASN A 1 -7.98 -4.59 18.22
N SER A 2 -8.35 -5.78 17.76
CA SER A 2 -7.89 -6.36 16.50
C SER A 2 -9.04 -6.21 15.52
N PHE A 3 -8.82 -5.51 14.41
CA PHE A 3 -9.78 -5.43 13.31
C PHE A 3 -9.27 -6.25 12.13
N GLN A 4 -10.14 -6.59 11.18
CA GLN A 4 -9.75 -7.40 10.03
C GLN A 4 -9.10 -6.51 8.97
N VAL A 5 -7.96 -6.95 8.45
CA VAL A 5 -7.18 -6.23 7.44
C VAL A 5 -6.82 -7.17 6.32
N LEU A 6 -7.04 -6.72 5.08
CA LEU A 6 -6.58 -7.39 3.87
C LEU A 6 -5.51 -6.53 3.19
N HIS A 7 -4.34 -7.10 2.96
CA HIS A 7 -3.21 -6.42 2.33
C HIS A 7 -3.04 -6.85 0.88
N PHE A 8 -3.54 -6.06 -0.07
CA PHE A 8 -3.25 -6.21 -1.50
C PHE A 8 -2.03 -5.36 -1.85
N SER A 9 -0.87 -5.76 -1.32
CA SER A 9 0.38 -5.00 -1.35
C SER A 9 1.51 -5.71 -2.12
N TRP A 10 2.36 -4.92 -2.76
CA TRP A 10 3.64 -5.39 -3.29
C TRP A 10 4.74 -5.18 -2.26
N TYR A 11 5.36 -6.26 -1.80
CA TYR A 11 6.42 -6.22 -0.81
C TYR A 11 7.79 -6.38 -1.45
N ASN A 12 8.73 -5.53 -1.05
CA ASN A 12 10.17 -5.74 -1.23
C ASN A 12 10.93 -5.77 0.11
N ARG A 13 10.22 -5.71 1.24
CA ARG A 13 10.81 -5.52 2.57
C ARG A 13 11.57 -6.73 3.09
N HIS A 14 11.01 -7.93 2.88
CA HIS A 14 11.61 -9.18 3.34
C HIS A 14 12.35 -9.90 2.21
N ALA A 15 12.57 -9.21 1.09
CA ALA A 15 13.31 -9.77 -0.01
C ALA A 15 14.76 -10.04 0.41
N THR A 16 15.34 -11.11 -0.11
CA THR A 16 16.77 -11.36 0.09
C THR A 16 17.55 -10.24 -0.59
N LYS A 17 18.33 -9.48 0.18
CA LYS A 17 19.11 -8.36 -0.36
C LYS A 17 20.17 -8.89 -1.32
N GLY A 18 20.25 -8.31 -2.53
CA GLY A 18 21.28 -8.61 -3.53
C GLY A 18 22.65 -7.97 -3.25
N THR A 19 22.95 -7.61 -2.01
CA THR A 19 24.21 -6.95 -1.66
C THR A 19 25.37 -7.93 -1.85
N ALA A 20 26.41 -7.52 -2.58
CA ALA A 20 27.59 -8.34 -2.89
C ALA A 20 27.30 -9.66 -3.61
N VAL A 21 26.16 -9.76 -4.29
CA VAL A 21 25.82 -10.92 -5.12
C VAL A 21 26.67 -10.93 -6.41
N PRO A 22 27.28 -12.07 -6.79
CA PRO A 22 28.00 -12.19 -8.06
C PRO A 22 27.09 -11.92 -9.26
N SER A 23 27.53 -11.05 -10.17
CA SER A 23 26.77 -10.69 -11.39
C SER A 23 26.88 -11.72 -12.51
N ASN A 24 27.78 -12.69 -12.39
CA ASN A 24 28.07 -13.72 -13.39
C ASN A 24 27.54 -15.11 -13.01
N VAL A 25 26.72 -15.22 -11.96
CA VAL A 25 26.14 -16.47 -11.48
C VAL A 25 24.62 -16.38 -11.58
N HIS A 26 23.99 -17.43 -12.11
CA HIS A 26 22.53 -17.48 -12.21
C HIS A 26 21.90 -17.41 -10.80
N PRO A 27 20.86 -16.60 -10.55
CA PRO A 27 20.29 -16.39 -9.20
C PRO A 27 19.89 -17.66 -8.44
N LEU A 28 19.41 -18.70 -9.15
CA LEU A 28 19.07 -20.01 -8.55
C LEU A 28 20.29 -20.81 -8.06
N MET A 29 21.49 -20.46 -8.53
CA MET A 29 22.76 -21.08 -8.11
C MET A 29 23.41 -20.32 -6.96
N ILE A 30 22.78 -19.25 -6.49
CA ILE A 30 23.26 -18.44 -5.38
C ILE A 30 22.73 -19.02 -4.08
N GLY A 31 23.62 -19.12 -3.09
CA GLY A 31 23.32 -19.49 -1.72
C GLY A 31 23.94 -18.47 -0.75
N LYS A 32 23.49 -18.49 0.50
CA LYS A 32 24.12 -17.68 1.55
C LYS A 32 25.40 -18.36 2.02
N GLU A 33 26.45 -17.58 2.27
CA GLU A 33 27.75 -18.10 2.74
C GLU A 33 27.64 -18.87 4.06
N ASP A 34 26.70 -18.48 4.93
CA ASP A 34 26.42 -19.14 6.21
C ASP A 34 25.66 -20.48 6.07
N GLY A 35 25.35 -20.91 4.83
CA GLY A 35 24.60 -22.12 4.55
C GLY A 35 23.12 -22.05 4.91
N SER A 36 22.61 -20.90 5.36
CA SER A 36 21.21 -20.75 5.72
C SER A 36 20.30 -20.74 4.49
N ARG A 37 19.03 -21.14 4.70
CA ARG A 37 18.04 -21.25 3.63
C ARG A 37 17.81 -19.89 2.94
N MET A 38 17.82 -19.90 1.62
CA MET A 38 17.41 -18.77 0.79
C MET A 38 15.92 -18.86 0.45
N ASN A 39 15.21 -17.73 0.46
CA ASN A 39 13.85 -17.69 -0.05
C ASN A 39 13.84 -17.23 -1.51
N TYR A 40 13.94 -18.20 -2.42
CA TYR A 40 13.99 -17.95 -3.86
C TYR A 40 12.72 -17.27 -4.41
N THR A 41 11.58 -17.36 -3.71
CA THR A 41 10.33 -16.71 -4.13
C THR A 41 10.23 -15.26 -3.67
N GLN A 42 11.23 -14.76 -2.93
CA GLN A 42 11.31 -13.39 -2.40
C GLN A 42 12.67 -12.77 -2.76
N LEU A 43 13.15 -13.00 -3.99
CA LEU A 43 14.37 -12.35 -4.51
C LEU A 43 14.07 -11.02 -5.21
N THR A 44 12.82 -10.83 -5.60
CA THR A 44 12.27 -9.63 -6.22
C THR A 44 11.06 -9.16 -5.43
N PRO A 45 10.53 -7.95 -5.68
CA PRO A 45 9.22 -7.57 -5.16
C PRO A 45 8.17 -8.65 -5.44
N TYR A 46 7.31 -8.92 -4.46
CA TYR A 46 6.33 -10.00 -4.53
C TYR A 46 4.99 -9.59 -3.93
N GLN A 47 3.91 -10.18 -4.42
CA GLN A 47 2.57 -9.94 -3.90
C GLN A 47 2.39 -10.51 -2.49
N ALA A 48 1.68 -9.76 -1.66
CA ALA A 48 1.15 -10.22 -0.40
C ALA A 48 0.40 -11.55 -0.54
N ARG A 49 0.37 -12.33 0.54
CA ARG A 49 -0.37 -13.61 0.57
C ARG A 49 -1.87 -13.41 0.30
N ASP A 50 -2.42 -12.28 0.72
CA ASP A 50 -3.85 -11.99 0.66
C ASP A 50 -4.37 -11.89 -0.78
N PHE A 51 -3.53 -11.54 -1.77
CA PHE A 51 -3.90 -11.63 -3.19
C PHE A 51 -4.40 -13.03 -3.57
N ARG A 52 -3.76 -14.09 -3.05
CA ARG A 52 -4.16 -15.47 -3.33
C ARG A 52 -5.26 -15.98 -2.41
N GLN A 53 -5.33 -15.48 -1.18
CA GLN A 53 -6.32 -15.95 -0.20
C GLN A 53 -7.69 -15.30 -0.38
N HIS A 54 -7.71 -14.11 -0.99
CA HIS A 54 -8.89 -13.27 -1.17
C HIS A 54 -8.97 -12.77 -2.62
N GLU A 55 -8.67 -13.66 -3.58
CA GLU A 55 -8.69 -13.36 -5.01
C GLU A 55 -10.09 -12.89 -5.46
N ASP A 56 -11.14 -13.49 -4.92
CA ASP A 56 -12.53 -13.11 -5.16
C ASP A 56 -12.85 -11.69 -4.68
N VAL A 57 -12.36 -11.32 -3.49
CA VAL A 57 -12.48 -9.97 -2.94
C VAL A 57 -11.70 -8.98 -3.79
N TYR A 58 -10.47 -9.29 -4.17
CA TYR A 58 -9.66 -8.43 -5.03
C TYR A 58 -10.32 -8.19 -6.39
N ALA A 59 -10.81 -9.26 -7.02
CA ALA A 59 -11.52 -9.18 -8.29
C ALA A 59 -12.84 -8.41 -8.18
N ALA A 60 -13.53 -8.47 -7.03
CA ALA A 60 -14.71 -7.66 -6.77
C ALA A 60 -14.35 -6.18 -6.65
N ILE A 61 -13.28 -5.84 -5.93
CA ILE A 61 -12.78 -4.47 -5.82
C ILE A 61 -12.39 -3.92 -7.19
N GLU A 62 -11.63 -4.69 -7.98
CA GLU A 62 -11.27 -4.31 -9.35
C GLU A 62 -12.52 -4.01 -10.18
N ARG A 63 -13.47 -4.95 -10.28
CA ARG A 63 -14.70 -4.73 -11.05
C ARG A 63 -15.53 -3.53 -10.58
N SER A 64 -15.53 -3.23 -9.29
CA SER A 64 -16.37 -2.18 -8.71
C SER A 64 -15.71 -0.80 -8.68
N PHE A 65 -14.38 -0.72 -8.56
CA PHE A 65 -13.68 0.52 -8.24
C PHE A 65 -12.62 0.95 -9.26
N THR A 66 -12.37 0.19 -10.33
CA THR A 66 -11.38 0.60 -11.37
C THR A 66 -11.61 2.04 -11.84
N GLY A 67 -12.84 2.40 -12.22
CA GLY A 67 -13.13 3.78 -12.66
C GLY A 67 -12.91 4.85 -11.58
N LEU A 68 -13.12 4.50 -10.30
CA LEU A 68 -12.81 5.40 -9.20
C LEU A 68 -11.30 5.59 -9.06
N PHE A 69 -10.52 4.50 -9.12
CA PHE A 69 -9.07 4.58 -8.99
C PHE A 69 -8.40 5.31 -10.16
N GLU A 70 -8.92 5.13 -11.38
CA GLU A 70 -8.49 5.90 -12.55
C GLU A 70 -8.76 7.40 -12.35
N TRP A 71 -9.96 7.77 -11.89
CA TRP A 71 -10.28 9.17 -11.59
C TRP A 71 -9.40 9.74 -10.45
N VAL A 72 -9.16 8.95 -9.39
CA VAL A 72 -8.26 9.36 -8.29
C VAL A 72 -6.86 9.63 -8.81
N GLU A 73 -6.32 8.78 -9.67
CA GLU A 73 -5.01 8.99 -10.28
C GLU A 73 -4.97 10.27 -11.12
N GLU A 74 -6.01 10.54 -11.91
CA GLU A 74 -6.12 11.78 -12.70
C GLU A 74 -6.13 13.03 -11.81
N GLU A 75 -6.92 13.04 -10.72
CA GLU A 75 -6.96 14.18 -9.79
C GLU A 75 -5.63 14.33 -9.04
N LEU A 76 -5.00 13.23 -8.62
CA LEU A 76 -3.67 13.28 -8.01
C LEU A 76 -2.63 13.82 -9.00
N GLN A 77 -2.67 13.41 -10.26
CA GLN A 77 -1.75 13.89 -11.29
C GLN A 77 -1.93 15.38 -11.56
N LYS A 78 -3.16 15.90 -11.43
CA LYS A 78 -3.49 17.31 -11.60
C LYS A 78 -3.03 18.17 -10.43
N TYR A 79 -3.23 17.70 -9.19
CA TYR A 79 -2.95 18.52 -7.99
C TYR A 79 -1.60 18.25 -7.33
N LEU A 80 -1.04 17.04 -7.51
CA LEU A 80 0.22 16.57 -6.90
C LEU A 80 1.15 15.90 -7.95
N PRO A 81 1.42 16.53 -9.11
CA PRO A 81 2.12 15.88 -10.22
C PRO A 81 3.53 15.39 -9.85
N LEU A 82 4.23 16.09 -8.96
CA LEU A 82 5.59 15.75 -8.56
C LEU A 82 5.59 14.50 -7.69
N GLU A 83 4.74 14.45 -6.67
CA GLU A 83 4.62 13.31 -5.79
C GLU A 83 4.10 12.07 -6.53
N VAL A 84 3.15 12.23 -7.48
CA VAL A 84 2.73 11.14 -8.37
C VAL A 84 3.91 10.60 -9.17
N THR A 85 4.75 11.46 -9.76
CA THR A 85 5.95 11.02 -10.49
C THR A 85 6.89 10.19 -9.59
N VAL A 86 7.09 10.62 -8.34
CA VAL A 86 7.95 9.92 -7.38
C VAL A 86 7.39 8.55 -6.97
N LEU A 87 6.07 8.43 -6.83
CA LEU A 87 5.38 7.17 -6.55
C LEU A 87 5.41 6.24 -7.77
N SER A 88 5.11 6.78 -8.97
CA SER A 88 5.10 6.03 -10.24
C SER A 88 6.44 5.37 -10.56
N ALA A 89 7.55 6.05 -10.27
CA ALA A 89 8.89 5.47 -10.42
C ALA A 89 9.08 4.16 -9.64
N SER A 90 8.32 3.93 -8.57
CA SER A 90 8.44 2.71 -7.75
C SER A 90 7.59 1.56 -8.30
N ILE A 91 6.47 1.86 -8.98
CA ILE A 91 5.62 0.83 -9.61
C ILE A 91 6.16 0.41 -10.99
N GLU A 92 6.86 1.29 -11.70
CA GLU A 92 7.52 0.98 -12.98
C GLU A 92 8.63 -0.07 -12.83
N GLU A 93 9.24 -0.15 -11.66
CA GLU A 93 10.28 -1.13 -11.29
C GLU A 93 9.69 -2.47 -10.79
N LEU A 94 8.35 -2.62 -10.76
CA LEU A 94 7.75 -3.88 -10.36
C LEU A 94 8.03 -4.99 -11.40
N PRO A 95 8.29 -6.23 -10.95
CA PRO A 95 8.56 -7.35 -11.84
C PRO A 95 7.46 -7.54 -12.89
N GLY A 96 7.88 -7.74 -14.15
CA GLY A 96 6.95 -7.95 -15.26
C GLY A 96 6.24 -6.67 -15.73
N LYS A 97 6.68 -5.48 -15.31
CA LYS A 97 6.04 -4.19 -15.61
C LYS A 97 4.56 -4.18 -15.24
N GLN A 98 4.23 -4.85 -14.14
CA GLN A 98 2.86 -4.91 -13.66
C GLN A 98 2.45 -3.55 -13.09
N ARG A 99 1.27 -3.08 -13.51
CA ARG A 99 0.67 -1.86 -13.00
C ARG A 99 -0.34 -2.22 -11.90
N PRO A 100 -0.16 -1.74 -10.66
CA PRO A 100 -1.14 -1.95 -9.60
C PRO A 100 -2.50 -1.32 -9.94
N LEU A 101 -3.59 -1.93 -9.46
CA LEU A 101 -4.97 -1.43 -9.60
C LEU A 101 -5.13 0.00 -9.05
N VAL A 102 -4.38 0.33 -8.00
CA VAL A 102 -4.45 1.61 -7.28
C VAL A 102 -3.29 2.53 -7.64
N ALA A 103 -2.80 2.48 -8.89
CA ALA A 103 -1.77 3.42 -9.34
C ALA A 103 -2.17 4.89 -9.00
N PRO A 104 -1.23 5.74 -8.57
CA PRO A 104 0.22 5.54 -8.51
C PRO A 104 0.70 4.78 -7.25
N PHE A 105 -0.21 4.33 -6.39
CA PHE A 105 0.15 3.57 -5.20
C PHE A 105 0.51 2.12 -5.56
N SER A 106 1.45 1.54 -4.79
CA SER A 106 1.83 0.13 -4.93
C SER A 106 1.00 -0.82 -4.07
N ASN A 107 0.24 -0.28 -3.11
CA ASN A 107 -0.42 -1.04 -2.06
C ASN A 107 -1.87 -0.58 -1.89
N LEU A 108 -2.78 -1.54 -1.85
CA LEU A 108 -4.16 -1.36 -1.39
C LEU A 108 -4.33 -2.12 -0.07
N VAL A 109 -4.88 -1.47 0.94
CA VAL A 109 -5.19 -2.09 2.24
C VAL A 109 -6.66 -1.87 2.54
N VAL A 110 -7.39 -2.95 2.79
CA VAL A 110 -8.81 -2.91 3.18
C VAL A 110 -8.90 -3.13 4.68
N ASN A 111 -9.27 -2.08 5.41
CA ASN A 111 -9.48 -2.14 6.85
C ASN A 111 -10.99 -2.22 7.13
N LEU A 112 -11.45 -3.36 7.65
CA LEU A 112 -12.87 -3.57 7.97
C LEU A 112 -13.13 -3.15 9.41
N ASN A 113 -14.12 -2.28 9.63
CA ASN A 113 -14.51 -1.82 10.97
C ASN A 113 -13.28 -1.31 11.75
N VAL A 114 -12.63 -0.29 11.18
CA VAL A 114 -11.28 0.11 11.56
C VAL A 114 -11.27 1.06 12.74
N ALA A 115 -10.44 0.73 13.74
CA ALA A 115 -10.03 1.65 14.80
C ALA A 115 -8.54 1.42 15.04
N THR A 116 -7.71 2.41 14.70
CA THR A 116 -6.25 2.31 14.78
C THR A 116 -5.72 3.08 15.98
N LYS A 117 -4.55 2.68 16.47
CA LYS A 117 -3.78 3.49 17.42
C LYS A 117 -3.03 4.57 16.65
N ALA A 118 -2.65 5.66 17.32
CA ALA A 118 -1.77 6.68 16.75
C ALA A 118 -0.47 6.05 16.21
N HIS A 119 -0.23 6.23 14.91
CA HIS A 119 0.95 5.72 14.22
C HIS A 119 1.32 6.60 13.02
N ARG A 120 2.48 6.30 12.43
CA ARG A 120 2.95 6.85 11.16
C ARG A 120 3.36 5.69 10.27
N ASP A 121 3.02 5.77 8.99
CA ASP A 121 3.48 4.81 8.00
C ASP A 121 4.84 5.26 7.49
N VAL A 122 5.86 5.10 8.34
CA VAL A 122 7.23 5.60 8.10
C VAL A 122 7.92 5.00 6.87
N MET A 123 7.29 4.02 6.22
CA MET A 123 7.76 3.38 5.00
C MET A 123 7.11 3.93 3.74
N ASP A 124 6.08 4.77 3.87
CA ASP A 124 5.47 5.45 2.74
C ASP A 124 6.40 6.55 2.24
N LYS A 125 6.52 6.65 0.91
CA LYS A 125 7.50 7.53 0.27
C LYS A 125 7.04 8.98 0.21
N GLU A 126 5.76 9.22 -0.10
CA GLU A 126 5.20 10.56 -0.25
C GLU A 126 3.93 10.74 0.57
N PHE A 127 2.80 10.29 0.04
CA PHE A 127 1.49 10.39 0.65
C PHE A 127 0.76 9.05 0.61
N CYS A 128 -0.21 8.89 1.50
CA CYS A 128 -1.22 7.85 1.42
C CYS A 128 -2.56 8.49 1.07
N LEU A 129 -3.50 7.67 0.65
CA LEU A 129 -4.89 8.04 0.46
C LEU A 129 -5.78 7.10 1.29
N VAL A 130 -6.71 7.69 2.03
CA VAL A 130 -7.79 6.98 2.71
C VAL A 130 -9.08 7.24 1.95
N LEU A 131 -9.75 6.16 1.55
CA LEU A 131 -11.09 6.17 1.00
C LEU A 131 -12.04 5.54 2.02
N ALA A 132 -13.06 6.30 2.44
CA ALA A 132 -14.10 5.83 3.33
C ALA A 132 -15.22 5.13 2.53
N ILE A 133 -15.57 3.90 2.89
CA ILE A 133 -16.66 3.14 2.25
C ILE A 133 -17.55 2.53 3.33
N GLY A 134 -18.86 2.68 3.17
CA GLY A 134 -19.87 2.11 4.06
C GLY A 134 -20.71 3.16 4.77
N ASP A 135 -21.68 2.68 5.54
CA ASP A 135 -22.56 3.51 6.36
C ASP A 135 -22.15 3.35 7.83
N PHE A 136 -21.75 4.45 8.46
CA PHE A 136 -21.21 4.48 9.81
C PHE A 136 -21.34 5.88 10.44
N ASP A 137 -21.50 5.93 11.76
CA ASP A 137 -21.72 7.17 12.51
C ASP A 137 -20.44 7.77 13.13
N GLU A 138 -19.45 6.93 13.46
CA GLU A 138 -18.17 7.33 14.04
C GLU A 138 -16.97 6.83 13.19
N GLY A 139 -15.74 6.78 13.74
CA GLY A 139 -14.56 6.33 12.99
C GLY A 139 -13.69 7.45 12.38
N ASP A 140 -13.85 8.68 12.86
CA ASP A 140 -13.12 9.87 12.40
C ASP A 140 -11.63 9.61 12.18
N LEU A 141 -11.10 10.06 11.04
CA LEU A 141 -9.66 10.10 10.78
C LEU A 141 -9.05 11.32 11.48
N CYS A 142 -8.21 11.07 12.48
CA CYS A 142 -7.52 12.10 13.23
C CYS A 142 -6.10 12.30 12.68
N LEU A 143 -5.73 13.54 12.37
CA LEU A 143 -4.38 13.95 11.96
C LEU A 143 -3.80 14.84 13.07
N HIS A 144 -2.85 14.31 13.84
CA HIS A 144 -2.41 14.91 15.10
C HIS A 144 -1.62 16.21 14.91
N GLU A 145 -0.57 16.21 14.07
CA GLU A 145 0.29 17.39 13.86
C GLU A 145 -0.48 18.57 13.25
N PRO A 146 -1.42 18.36 12.30
CA PRO A 146 -2.32 19.42 11.84
C PRO A 146 -3.39 19.84 12.85
N GLY A 147 -3.66 19.03 13.89
CA GLY A 147 -4.76 19.24 14.82
C GLY A 147 -6.14 19.06 14.19
N LEU A 148 -6.26 18.19 13.18
CA LEU A 148 -7.49 17.99 12.39
C LEU A 148 -8.19 16.69 12.77
N VAL A 149 -9.52 16.73 12.80
CA VAL A 149 -10.41 15.56 12.89
C VAL A 149 -11.31 15.58 11.67
N LEU A 150 -11.18 14.54 10.84
CA LEU A 150 -11.92 14.40 9.58
C LEU A 150 -13.01 13.34 9.77
N GLY A 151 -14.26 13.81 9.88
CA GLY A 151 -15.45 12.95 9.90
C GLY A 151 -15.80 12.49 8.48
N LEU A 152 -14.98 11.57 7.94
CA LEU A 152 -15.15 11.02 6.60
C LEU A 152 -16.46 10.25 6.50
N ARG A 153 -17.17 10.42 5.38
CA ARG A 153 -18.39 9.68 5.04
C ARG A 153 -18.14 8.77 3.85
N ASN A 154 -19.13 7.94 3.52
CA ASN A 154 -19.08 7.10 2.33
C ASN A 154 -18.68 7.90 1.07
N GLY A 155 -17.59 7.49 0.43
CA GLY A 155 -17.05 8.11 -0.77
C GLY A 155 -16.03 9.22 -0.53
N ASP A 156 -15.83 9.67 0.72
CA ASP A 156 -14.85 10.71 1.01
C ASP A 156 -13.42 10.19 0.89
N LEU A 157 -12.55 11.07 0.41
CA LEU A 157 -11.12 10.84 0.19
C LEU A 157 -10.29 11.78 1.06
N ALA A 158 -9.26 11.26 1.71
CA ALA A 158 -8.28 12.05 2.43
C ALA A 158 -6.86 11.67 1.97
N VAL A 159 -6.11 12.67 1.49
CA VAL A 159 -4.71 12.51 1.06
C VAL A 159 -3.81 13.25 2.02
N PHE A 160 -2.81 12.56 2.57
CA PHE A 160 -1.88 13.16 3.53
C PHE A 160 -0.55 12.40 3.58
N ARG A 161 0.49 13.06 4.10
CA ARG A 161 1.85 12.51 4.26
C ARG A 161 1.92 11.59 5.49
N SER A 162 1.45 10.35 5.36
CA SER A 162 1.36 9.32 6.41
C SER A 162 2.67 9.04 7.16
N ALA A 163 3.81 9.17 6.49
CA ALA A 163 5.13 9.02 7.11
C ALA A 163 5.49 10.15 8.09
N ASN A 164 4.92 11.35 7.88
CA ASN A 164 5.24 12.57 8.64
C ASN A 164 4.13 12.97 9.61
N ILE A 165 2.89 12.51 9.38
CA ILE A 165 1.70 12.84 10.15
C ILE A 165 1.28 11.62 10.96
N THR A 166 1.30 11.76 12.28
CA THR A 166 0.69 10.80 13.20
C THR A 166 -0.81 10.82 13.01
N HIS A 167 -1.36 9.66 12.67
CA HIS A 167 -2.77 9.51 12.37
C HIS A 167 -3.37 8.28 13.03
N PHE A 168 -4.69 8.32 13.23
CA PHE A 168 -5.47 7.23 13.80
C PHE A 168 -6.96 7.37 13.49
N ASN A 169 -7.70 6.29 13.61
CA ASN A 169 -9.15 6.27 13.56
C ASN A 169 -9.73 6.14 14.97
N ARG A 170 -10.77 6.93 15.26
CA ARG A 170 -11.57 6.74 16.47
C ARG A 170 -12.35 5.42 16.39
N HIS A 171 -12.94 5.00 17.50
CA HIS A 171 -13.89 3.88 17.44
C HIS A 171 -15.08 4.28 16.54
N PHE A 172 -15.65 3.30 15.85
CA PHE A 172 -16.83 3.41 14.99
C PHE A 172 -18.07 2.89 15.71
#